data_AF-X1C8J8-F1
#
_entry.id   AF-X1C8J8-F1
#
_cell.length_a   1.000
_cell.length_b   1.000
_cell.length_c   1.000
_cell.angle_alpha   90.00
_cell.angle_beta   90.00
_cell.angle_gamma   90.00
#
_symmetry.space_group_name_H-M   'P 1'
#
loop_
_entity.id
_entity.type
_entity.pdbx_description
1 polymer ?
#
loop_
_entity_poly.entity_id
_entity_poly.type
_entity_poly.pdbx_seq_one_letter_code
_entity_poly.pdbx_strand_id
1 'polypeptide(L)' 'MPTHYKDYDLDSSSAKSYGKDEWMTSIHVNKLSSDGYQTKAFYCKEAFETKEEADDHSINLGKQIIDGAHPTLKLDF' A
#
# COMPACT_ATOMS: atom_id res chain seq x y z
N MET A 1 11.94 -2.79 1.59
CA MET A 1 12.00 -3.96 0.69
C MET A 1 10.56 -4.34 0.40
N PRO A 2 10.19 -4.56 -0.87
CA PRO A 2 8.83 -4.95 -1.20
C PRO A 2 8.48 -6.27 -0.50
N THR A 3 7.29 -6.31 0.10
CA THR A 3 6.74 -7.51 0.74
C THR A 3 6.03 -8.34 -0.32
N HIS A 4 6.52 -9.54 -0.59
CA HIS A 4 5.85 -10.45 -1.51
C HIS A 4 4.59 -11.04 -0.85
N TYR A 5 3.45 -10.94 -1.52
CA TYR A 5 2.17 -11.47 -1.04
C TYR A 5 1.35 -12.05 -2.20
N LYS A 6 1.21 -13.38 -2.22
CA LYS A 6 0.62 -14.14 -3.35
C LYS A 6 1.38 -13.80 -4.64
N ASP A 7 0.68 -13.47 -5.72
CA ASP A 7 1.29 -13.13 -7.02
C ASP A 7 1.63 -11.63 -7.14
N TYR A 8 1.73 -10.91 -6.02
CA TYR A 8 1.90 -9.46 -5.98
C TYR A 8 3.08 -9.05 -5.09
N ASP A 9 3.71 -7.93 -5.45
CA ASP A 9 4.69 -7.25 -4.61
C ASP A 9 4.06 -5.99 -4.01
N LEU A 10 4.09 -5.91 -2.68
CA LEU A 10 3.56 -4.80 -1.90
C LEU A 10 4.72 -3.87 -1.49
N ASP A 11 4.71 -2.63 -1.98
CA ASP A 11 5.72 -1.62 -1.65
C ASP A 11 5.08 -0.44 -0.91
N SER A 12 5.37 -0.33 0.39
CA SER A 12 4.89 0.75 1.23
C SER A 12 5.69 2.03 0.99
N SER A 13 4.98 3.15 0.91
CA SER A 13 5.59 4.47 0.78
C SER A 13 5.01 5.39 1.84
N SER A 14 5.71 5.49 2.96
CA SER A 14 5.38 6.39 4.05
C SER A 14 6.19 7.69 3.99
N ALA A 15 5.53 8.80 4.29
CA ALA A 15 6.13 10.13 4.31
C ALA A 15 5.59 10.96 5.46
N LYS A 16 6.46 11.75 6.09
CA LYS A 16 6.06 12.69 7.13
C LYS A 16 5.37 13.90 6.49
N SER A 17 4.20 14.26 7.00
CA SER A 17 3.45 15.43 6.53
C SER A 17 4.22 16.72 6.83
N TYR A 18 4.29 17.63 5.86
CA TYR A 18 4.99 18.89 6.03
C TYR A 18 4.35 19.73 7.15
N GLY A 19 5.17 20.15 8.13
CA GLY A 19 4.71 20.99 9.24
C GLY A 19 3.87 20.28 10.31
N LYS A 20 3.75 18.95 10.25
CA LYS A 20 3.06 18.14 11.26
C LYS A 20 3.91 16.95 11.70
N ASP A 21 3.72 16.51 12.94
CA ASP A 21 4.35 15.29 13.45
C ASP A 21 3.49 14.06 13.14
N GLU A 22 3.04 13.96 11.89
CA GLU A 22 2.11 12.93 11.41
C GLU A 22 2.72 12.27 10.18
N TRP A 23 2.58 10.94 10.10
CA TRP A 23 2.99 10.13 8.97
C TRP A 23 1.78 9.76 8.12
N MET A 24 1.89 9.93 6.81
CA MET A 24 0.93 9.40 5.85
C MET A 24 1.59 8.28 5.05
N THR A 25 0.78 7.44 4.42
CA THR A 25 1.28 6.27 3.71
C THR A 25 0.45 5.93 2.48
N SER A 26 1.08 5.31 1.51
CA SER A 26 0.43 4.67 0.37
C SER A 26 1.03 3.30 0.13
N ILE A 27 0.23 2.41 -0.44
CA ILE A 27 0.69 1.09 -0.87
C ILE A 27 0.69 0.98 -2.39
N HIS A 28 1.82 0.60 -2.96
CA HIS A 28 1.92 0.19 -4.36
C HIS A 28 1.77 -1.33 -4.44
N VAL A 29 0.70 -1.77 -5.08
CA VAL A 29 0.49 -3.18 -5.41
C VAL A 29 1.01 -3.39 -6.82
N ASN A 30 1.99 -4.28 -6.95
CA ASN A 30 2.61 -4.58 -8.22
C ASN A 30 2.36 -6.02 -8.64
N LYS A 31 2.20 -6.25 -9.93
CA LYS A 31 2.08 -7.58 -10.52
C LYS A 31 2.95 -7.69 -11.75
N LEU A 32 3.76 -8.74 -11.82
CA LEU A 32 4.42 -9.13 -13.06
C LEU A 32 3.41 -9.87 -13.95
N SER A 33 3.17 -9.34 -15.15
CA SER A 33 2.33 -9.95 -16.18
C SER A 33 3.14 -10.20 -17.45
N SER A 34 2.56 -10.92 -18.42
CA SER A 34 3.16 -11.10 -19.75
C SER A 34 3.41 -9.78 -20.48
N ASP A 35 2.62 -8.75 -20.15
CA ASP A 35 2.68 -7.43 -20.78
C ASP A 35 3.59 -6.46 -20.00
N GLY A 36 4.29 -6.96 -18.97
CA GLY A 36 5.22 -6.21 -18.14
C GLY A 36 4.75 -6.04 -16.69
N TYR A 37 5.42 -5.13 -15.98
CA TYR A 37 5.14 -4.84 -14.59
C TYR A 37 3.97 -3.84 -14.49
N GLN A 38 2.86 -4.28 -13.91
CA GLN A 38 1.71 -3.43 -13.65
C GLN A 38 1.76 -2.95 -12.20
N THR A 39 1.58 -1.66 -11.99
CA THR A 39 1.60 -1.04 -10.65
C THR A 39 0.31 -0.26 -10.42
N LYS A 40 -0.33 -0.48 -9.27
CA LYS A 40 -1.48 0.28 -8.82
C LYS A 40 -1.24 0.84 -7.42
N ALA A 41 -1.39 2.14 -7.27
CA ALA A 41 -1.20 2.85 -6.02
C ALA A 41 -2.52 3.06 -5.28
N PHE A 42 -2.50 2.87 -3.97
CA PHE A 42 -3.61 3.17 -3.07
C PHE A 42 -3.14 4.07 -1.94
N TYR A 43 -3.80 5.22 -1.79
CA TYR A 43 -3.47 6.22 -0.78
C TYR A 43 -4.30 5.98 0.48
N CYS A 44 -3.63 5.89 1.63
CA CYS A 44 -4.30 5.88 2.93
C CYS A 44 -4.66 7.31 3.31
N LYS A 45 -5.82 7.50 3.93
CA LYS A 45 -6.29 8.84 4.37
C LYS A 45 -5.94 9.09 5.84
N GLU A 46 -5.55 8.04 6.54
CA GLU A 46 -5.15 8.01 7.93
C GLU A 46 -3.77 8.65 8.12
N ALA A 47 -3.62 9.33 9.24
CA ALA A 47 -2.35 9.83 9.75
C ALA A 47 -1.92 8.97 10.93
N PHE A 48 -0.62 8.71 11.03
CA PHE A 48 0.01 7.85 12.05
C PHE A 48 1.06 8.63 12.84
N GLU A 49 1.30 8.24 14.09
CA GLU A 49 2.32 8.87 14.94
C GLU A 49 3.72 8.44 14.51
N THR A 50 3.86 7.19 14.05
CA THR A 50 5.15 6.63 13.65
C THR A 50 5.17 6.17 12.19
N LYS A 51 6.37 6.13 11.62
CA LYS A 51 6.60 5.56 10.30
C LYS A 51 6.23 4.08 10.25
N GLU A 52 6.58 3.33 11.30
CA GLU A 52 6.37 1.89 11.41
C GLU A 52 4.88 1.53 11.38
N GLU A 53 4.04 2.26 12.13
CA GLU A 53 2.58 2.09 12.06
C GLU A 53 2.03 2.38 10.68
N ALA A 54 2.54 3.43 10.02
CA ALA A 54 2.12 3.81 8.67
C ALA A 54 2.52 2.75 7.63
N ASP A 55 3.73 2.20 7.74
CA ASP A 55 4.20 1.12 6.87
C ASP A 55 3.37 -0.16 7.08
N ASP A 56 3.20 -0.61 8.33
CA ASP A 56 2.43 -1.81 8.68
C ASP A 56 0.96 -1.69 8.23
N HIS A 57 0.36 -0.52 8.45
CA HIS A 57 -1.01 -0.27 8.00
C HIS A 57 -1.14 -0.40 6.49
N SER A 58 -0.22 0.20 5.73
CA SER A 58 -0.26 0.17 4.26
C SER A 58 -0.08 -1.25 3.69
N ILE A 59 0.77 -2.07 4.31
CA ILE A 59 0.95 -3.48 3.91
C ILE A 59 -0.32 -4.28 4.18
N ASN A 60 -0.97 -4.07 5.34
CA ASN A 60 -2.22 -4.74 5.67
C ASN A 60 -3.37 -4.31 4.73
N LEU A 61 -3.43 -3.02 4.38
CA LEU A 61 -4.36 -2.52 3.38
C LEU A 61 -4.15 -3.21 2.02
N GLY A 62 -2.90 -3.32 1.57
CA GLY A 62 -2.55 -4.02 0.32
C GLY A 62 -3.05 -5.47 0.30
N LYS A 63 -2.87 -6.20 1.40
CA LYS A 63 -3.37 -7.57 1.55
C LYS A 63 -4.90 -7.63 1.47
N GLN A 64 -5.61 -6.73 2.18
CA GLN A 64 -7.09 -6.67 2.13
C GLN A 64 -7.62 -6.37 0.72
N ILE A 65 -6.93 -5.51 -0.03
CA ILE A 65 -7.28 -5.19 -1.43
C ILE A 65 -7.09 -6.41 -2.33
N ILE A 66 -5.96 -7.11 -2.19
CA ILE A 66 -5.67 -8.36 -2.94
C ILE A 66 -6.69 -9.46 -2.61
N ASP A 67 -7.12 -9.55 -1.35
CA ASP A 67 -8.11 -10.52 -0.90
C ASP A 67 -9.54 -10.17 -1.29
N GLY A 68 -9.79 -8.96 -1.82
CA GLY A 68 -11.13 -8.45 -2.08
C GLY A 68 -11.96 -8.21 -0.81
N ALA A 69 -11.30 -8.15 0.35
CA ALA A 69 -11.92 -7.94 1.66
C ALA A 69 -12.17 -6.46 1.95
N HIS A 70 -11.47 -5.56 1.25
CA HIS A 70 -11.66 -4.13 1.42
C HIS A 70 -13.02 -3.67 0.83
N PRO A 71 -13.85 -2.91 1.55
CA PRO A 71 -15.23 -2.62 1.15
C PRO A 71 -15.36 -1.75 -0.11
N THR A 72 -14.39 -0.87 -0.36
CA THR A 72 -14.47 0.14 -1.44
C THR A 72 -13.33 0.05 -2.46
N LEU A 73 -12.10 -0.10 -2.00
CA LEU A 73 -10.92 -0.27 -2.85
C LEU A 73 -10.87 -1.66 -3.49
N LYS A 74 -10.62 -1.68 -4.79
CA LYS A 74 -10.50 -2.92 -5.59
C LYS A 74 -9.24 -2.90 -6.44
N LEU A 75 -8.64 -4.07 -6.56
CA LEU A 75 -7.54 -4.31 -7.48
C LEU A 75 -8.14 -4.58 -8.87
N ASP A 76 -7.91 -3.66 -9.80
CA ASP A 76 -8.13 -3.86 -11.23
C ASP A 76 -6.81 -3.51 -11.92
N PHE A 77 -6.45 -4.30 -12.92
CA PHE A 77 -5.22 -4.20 -13.70
C PHE A 77 -5.56 -4.38 -15.18
#